data_AF-A0A920RV48-F1
#
_entry.id   AF-A0A920RV48-F1
#
_cell.length_a   1.000
_cell.length_b   1.000
_cell.length_c   1.000
_cell.angle_alpha   90.00
_cell.angle_beta   90.00
_cell.angle_gamma   90.00
#
_symmetry.space_group_name_H-M   'P 1'
#
loop_
_entity.id
_entity.type
_entity.pdbx_description
1 polymer ?
#
loop_
_entity_poly.entity_id
_entity_poly.type
_entity_poly.pdbx_seq_one_letter_code
_entity_poly.pdbx_strand_id
1 'polypeptide(L)'
;MGIRIPFVYRFDWDNLPVIQGVDYGVLAGAAHALEILFLFPAAFDNFLIKNVVIKGSYDGAKKLSDQMISYWAQFAYTGDPGKGRSNDLPRWKAWSDEEKYMILDSEEGKGLVMTDKDVTVNSIINELANDGRLTVEEKCQSLFAMSYSEDEFPIEAFNAYSNGYCLTLDYSDILETMNPILGEDDDQDS
;
A
#
# COMPACT_ATOMS: atom_id res chain seq x y z
N MET A 1 26.86 22.41 2.15
CA MET A 1 25.54 21.76 2.01
C MET A 1 25.81 20.26 2.03
N GLY A 2 25.34 19.55 3.06
CA GLY A 2 25.60 18.10 3.19
C GLY A 2 24.71 17.31 2.24
N ILE A 3 25.28 16.32 1.55
CA ILE A 3 24.53 15.37 0.72
C ILE A 3 23.59 14.58 1.66
N ARG A 4 22.29 14.60 1.38
CA ARG A 4 21.32 13.73 2.05
C ARG A 4 21.14 12.48 1.20
N ILE A 5 21.35 11.32 1.79
CA ILE A 5 21.21 10.03 1.12
C ILE A 5 19.81 9.49 1.43
N PRO A 6 18.91 9.39 0.44
CA PRO A 6 17.56 8.90 0.66
C PRO A 6 17.52 7.37 0.77
N PHE A 7 16.65 6.90 1.65
CA PHE A 7 16.28 5.49 1.77
C PHE A 7 14.76 5.40 1.63
N VAL A 8 14.29 4.46 0.80
CA VAL A 8 12.87 4.30 0.47
C VAL A 8 12.46 2.88 0.80
N TYR A 9 11.22 2.71 1.26
CA TYR A 9 10.62 1.39 1.50
C TYR A 9 9.21 1.32 0.94
N ARG A 10 8.74 0.09 0.78
CA ARG A 10 7.33 -0.25 0.60
C ARG A 10 6.95 -1.31 1.63
N PHE A 11 5.91 -1.03 2.41
CA PHE A 11 5.38 -1.98 3.38
C PHE A 11 4.32 -2.83 2.69
N ASP A 12 4.53 -4.14 2.67
CA ASP A 12 3.73 -5.10 1.89
C ASP A 12 2.98 -6.11 2.79
N TRP A 13 3.10 -6.01 4.11
CA TRP A 13 2.47 -6.97 5.02
C TRP A 13 0.94 -6.97 4.85
N ASP A 14 0.41 -8.11 4.44
CA ASP A 14 -1.00 -8.34 4.14
C ASP A 14 -1.57 -9.60 4.82
N ASN A 15 -0.87 -10.15 5.82
CA ASN A 15 -1.31 -11.35 6.58
C ASN A 15 -2.45 -11.05 7.58
N LEU A 16 -3.44 -10.29 7.14
CA LEU A 16 -4.70 -10.05 7.83
C LEU A 16 -5.57 -11.32 7.84
N PRO A 17 -6.45 -11.50 8.84
CA PRO A 17 -7.24 -12.72 8.96
C PRO A 17 -8.34 -12.84 7.90
N VAL A 18 -8.80 -14.07 7.69
CA VAL A 18 -10.11 -14.33 7.08
C VAL A 18 -11.20 -14.26 8.16
N ILE A 19 -12.18 -13.37 8.01
CA ILE A 19 -13.31 -13.22 8.95
C ILE A 19 -14.60 -13.43 8.18
N GLN A 20 -15.42 -14.39 8.63
CA GLN A 20 -16.72 -14.72 8.01
C GLN A 20 -16.63 -14.99 6.48
N GLY A 21 -15.52 -15.56 6.03
CA GLY A 21 -15.29 -15.89 4.61
C GLY A 21 -14.72 -14.73 3.79
N VAL A 22 -14.53 -13.55 4.37
CA VAL A 22 -13.88 -12.40 3.73
C VAL A 22 -12.38 -12.44 4.04
N ASP A 23 -11.55 -12.47 3.00
CA ASP A 23 -10.10 -12.36 3.09
C ASP A 23 -9.69 -10.89 3.19
N TYR A 24 -9.32 -10.44 4.40
CA TYR A 24 -8.92 -9.06 4.62
C TYR A 24 -7.51 -8.76 4.09
N GLY A 25 -6.68 -9.78 3.88
CA GLY A 25 -5.38 -9.60 3.23
C GLY A 25 -5.55 -9.18 1.78
N VAL A 26 -6.51 -9.79 1.08
CA VAL A 26 -6.88 -9.38 -0.28
C VAL A 26 -7.66 -8.07 -0.30
N LEU A 27 -8.62 -7.90 0.62
CA LEU A 27 -9.52 -6.76 0.60
C LEU A 27 -8.83 -5.44 1.00
N ALA A 28 -8.02 -5.48 2.06
CA ALA A 28 -7.37 -4.28 2.61
C ALA A 28 -5.87 -4.22 2.29
N GLY A 29 -5.21 -5.38 2.18
CA GLY A 29 -3.76 -5.45 1.98
C GLY A 29 -2.96 -4.76 3.08
N ALA A 30 -1.83 -4.19 2.70
CA ALA A 30 -1.04 -3.29 3.52
C ALA A 30 -1.70 -1.90 3.60
N ALA A 31 -2.88 -1.84 4.22
CA ALA A 31 -3.69 -0.63 4.34
C ALA A 31 -2.96 0.49 5.08
N HIS A 32 -3.39 1.72 4.79
CA HIS A 32 -2.82 2.94 5.36
C HIS A 32 -2.65 2.87 6.88
N ALA A 33 -1.48 3.27 7.38
CA ALA A 33 -1.08 3.33 8.78
C ALA A 33 -0.91 1.97 9.51
N LEU A 34 -1.09 0.83 8.85
CA LEU A 34 -0.83 -0.48 9.47
C LEU A 34 0.64 -0.66 9.86
N GLU A 35 1.57 -0.09 9.10
CA GLU A 35 3.02 -0.17 9.35
C GLU A 35 3.42 0.48 10.68
N ILE A 36 2.62 1.44 11.17
CA ILE A 36 2.87 2.10 12.46
C ILE A 36 2.83 1.08 13.61
N LEU A 37 1.93 0.09 13.55
CA LEU A 37 1.84 -0.96 14.57
C LEU A 37 3.15 -1.74 14.70
N PHE A 38 3.89 -1.89 13.60
CA PHE A 38 5.15 -2.64 13.55
C PHE A 38 6.33 -1.82 14.08
N LEU A 39 6.25 -0.49 14.10
CA LEU A 39 7.25 0.38 14.72
C LEU A 39 7.02 0.56 16.22
N PHE A 40 5.81 0.26 16.72
CA PHE A 40 5.43 0.37 18.11
C PHE A 40 4.86 -0.96 18.64
N PRO A 41 5.72 -1.96 18.95
CA PRO A 41 5.30 -3.35 19.18
C PRO A 41 4.42 -3.55 20.42
N ALA A 42 4.38 -2.58 21.34
CA ALA A 42 3.41 -2.55 22.44
C ALA A 42 1.96 -2.53 21.93
N ALA A 43 1.72 -2.07 20.70
CA ALA A 43 0.42 -2.14 20.05
C ALA A 43 -0.07 -3.59 19.86
N PHE A 44 0.83 -4.56 19.74
CA PHE A 44 0.46 -5.98 19.59
C PHE A 44 -0.13 -6.59 20.87
N ASP A 45 0.03 -5.95 22.03
CA ASP A 45 -0.62 -6.35 23.27
C ASP A 45 -2.05 -5.81 23.41
N ASN A 46 -2.44 -4.86 22.54
CA ASN A 46 -3.83 -4.39 22.49
C ASN A 46 -4.75 -5.55 22.11
N PHE A 47 -5.85 -5.71 22.86
CA PHE A 47 -6.79 -6.83 22.69
C PHE A 47 -7.34 -6.94 21.26
N LEU A 48 -7.73 -5.82 20.63
CA LEU A 48 -8.28 -5.83 19.27
C LEU A 48 -7.20 -6.15 18.24
N ILE A 49 -6.02 -5.54 18.35
CA ILE A 49 -4.92 -5.83 17.42
C ILE A 49 -4.57 -7.32 17.49
N LYS A 50 -4.33 -7.85 18.69
CA LYS A 50 -3.94 -9.24 18.90
C LYS A 50 -4.98 -10.26 18.42
N ASN A 51 -6.26 -10.01 18.69
CA ASN A 51 -7.34 -10.98 18.44
C ASN A 51 -8.10 -10.75 17.14
N VAL A 52 -7.87 -9.64 16.45
CA VAL A 52 -8.48 -9.32 15.16
C VAL A 52 -7.39 -9.13 14.12
N VAL A 53 -6.60 -8.05 14.18
CA VAL A 53 -5.68 -7.65 13.10
C VAL A 53 -4.58 -8.69 12.81
N ILE A 54 -3.87 -9.15 13.84
CA ILE A 54 -2.76 -10.11 13.70
C ILE A 54 -3.15 -11.52 14.16
N LYS A 55 -4.46 -11.81 14.15
CA LYS A 55 -4.99 -13.09 14.59
C LYS A 55 -4.50 -14.20 13.66
N GLY A 56 -3.67 -15.09 14.18
CA GLY A 56 -3.08 -16.19 13.40
C GLY A 56 -1.80 -15.83 12.66
N SER A 57 -1.41 -14.55 12.63
CA SER A 57 -0.17 -14.05 12.01
C SER A 57 0.79 -13.40 13.02
N TYR A 58 0.52 -13.54 14.33
CA TYR A 58 1.29 -12.89 15.40
C TYR A 58 2.80 -13.12 15.29
N ASP A 59 3.25 -14.36 15.11
CA ASP A 59 4.69 -14.67 15.10
C ASP A 59 5.39 -14.03 13.90
N GLY A 60 4.78 -14.10 12.72
CA GLY A 60 5.28 -13.42 11.52
C GLY A 60 5.27 -11.91 11.66
N ALA A 61 4.19 -11.34 12.20
CA ALA A 61 4.07 -9.90 12.42
C ALA A 61 5.09 -9.39 13.45
N LYS A 62 5.28 -10.12 14.55
CA LYS A 62 6.27 -9.83 15.59
C LYS A 62 7.69 -9.86 15.05
N LYS A 63 8.01 -10.85 14.22
CA LYS A 63 9.32 -10.96 13.58
C LYS A 63 9.59 -9.79 12.64
N LEU A 64 8.64 -9.45 11.76
CA LEU A 64 8.76 -8.28 10.88
C LEU A 64 8.91 -6.98 11.68
N SER A 65 8.15 -6.82 12.76
CA SER A 65 8.26 -5.67 13.66
C SER A 65 9.66 -5.54 14.26
N ASP A 66 10.25 -6.62 14.76
CA ASP A 66 11.62 -6.61 15.29
C ASP A 66 12.66 -6.21 14.23
N GLN A 67 12.48 -6.68 13.00
CA GLN A 67 13.34 -6.34 11.85
C GLN A 67 13.22 -4.87 11.46
N MET A 68 11.98 -4.34 11.38
CA MET A 68 11.72 -2.92 11.10
C MET A 68 12.33 -2.04 12.18
N ILE A 69 12.09 -2.33 13.46
CA ILE A 69 12.65 -1.55 14.57
C ILE A 69 14.19 -1.58 14.52
N SER A 70 14.80 -2.71 14.16
CA SER A 70 16.25 -2.83 13.99
C SER A 70 16.79 -1.89 12.90
N TYR A 71 16.12 -1.78 11.75
CA TYR A 71 16.49 -0.82 10.71
C TYR A 71 16.29 0.63 11.15
N TRP A 72 15.14 0.96 11.75
CA TRP A 72 14.83 2.32 12.20
C TRP A 72 15.79 2.78 13.30
N ALA A 73 16.12 1.92 14.27
CA ALA A 73 17.09 2.22 15.31
C ALA A 73 18.49 2.47 14.73
N GLN A 74 18.90 1.68 13.74
CA GLN A 74 20.20 1.82 13.10
C GLN A 74 20.29 3.10 12.25
N PHE A 75 19.22 3.43 11.53
CA PHE A 75 19.09 4.70 10.82
C PHE A 75 19.12 5.90 11.79
N ALA A 76 18.39 5.85 12.91
CA ALA A 76 18.43 6.90 13.91
C ALA A 76 19.83 7.09 14.53
N TYR A 77 20.61 6.01 14.68
CA TYR A 77 21.95 6.07 15.25
C TYR A 77 23.03 6.56 14.27
N THR A 78 22.91 6.24 12.97
CA THR A 78 23.98 6.46 11.99
C THR A 78 23.61 7.25 10.75
N GLY A 79 22.32 7.37 10.44
CA GLY A 79 21.82 7.85 9.15
C GLY A 79 21.80 6.80 8.03
N ASP A 80 22.16 5.53 8.30
CA ASP A 80 22.12 4.42 7.33
C ASP A 80 21.47 3.19 8.00
N PRO A 81 20.34 2.65 7.49
CA PRO A 81 19.71 1.44 8.06
C PRO A 81 20.61 0.19 7.94
N GLY A 82 21.50 0.13 6.95
CA GLY A 82 22.49 -0.94 6.77
C GLY A 82 21.87 -2.33 6.78
N LYS A 83 22.35 -3.18 7.69
CA LYS A 83 21.83 -4.54 7.94
C LYS A 83 21.04 -4.61 9.26
N GLY A 84 20.43 -3.49 9.66
CA GLY A 84 19.83 -3.32 10.98
C GLY A 84 20.87 -3.17 12.09
N ARG A 85 20.40 -2.92 13.31
CA ARG A 85 21.25 -2.62 14.48
C ARG A 85 22.13 -3.80 14.89
N SER A 86 21.64 -5.02 14.70
CA SER A 86 22.33 -6.28 14.99
C SER A 86 23.21 -6.79 13.84
N ASN A 87 23.20 -6.11 12.69
CA ASN A 87 23.99 -6.46 11.49
C ASN A 87 23.72 -7.87 10.92
N ASP A 88 22.49 -8.35 11.06
CA ASP A 88 22.03 -9.70 10.69
C ASP A 88 20.90 -9.71 9.64
N LEU A 89 20.42 -8.54 9.22
CA LEU A 89 19.37 -8.42 8.19
C LEU A 89 19.96 -8.26 6.78
N PRO A 90 19.15 -8.44 5.72
CA PRO A 90 19.51 -8.00 4.38
C PRO A 90 19.95 -6.53 4.37
N ARG A 91 20.84 -6.17 3.45
CA ARG A 91 21.32 -4.78 3.40
C ARG A 91 20.23 -3.90 2.75
N TRP A 92 19.72 -2.93 3.49
CA TRP A 92 18.94 -1.83 2.95
C TRP A 92 19.88 -0.78 2.38
N LYS A 93 19.86 -0.64 1.05
CA LYS A 93 20.72 0.28 0.33
C LYS A 93 20.00 1.60 0.10
N ALA A 94 20.80 2.67 -0.05
CA ALA A 94 20.28 3.96 -0.47
C ALA A 94 19.59 3.85 -1.82
N TRP A 95 18.58 4.68 -2.04
CA TRP A 95 17.90 4.75 -3.31
C TRP A 95 18.89 5.06 -4.44
N SER A 96 18.75 4.31 -5.53
CA SER A 96 19.47 4.47 -6.79
C SER A 96 18.61 3.91 -7.93
N ASP A 97 18.97 4.16 -9.17
CA ASP A 97 18.25 3.59 -10.32
C ASP A 97 18.35 2.06 -10.39
N GLU A 98 19.39 1.46 -9.81
CA GLU A 98 19.63 0.01 -9.79
C GLU A 98 18.92 -0.70 -8.62
N GLU A 99 18.74 -0.01 -7.49
CA GLU A 99 18.07 -0.53 -6.30
C GLU A 99 17.33 0.62 -5.60
N LYS A 100 16.01 0.64 -5.75
CA LYS A 100 15.19 1.82 -5.44
C LYS A 100 14.68 1.80 -4.01
N TYR A 101 14.13 0.68 -3.57
CA TYR A 101 13.54 0.58 -2.25
C TYR A 101 13.60 -0.83 -1.66
N MET A 102 13.46 -0.89 -0.34
CA MET A 102 13.30 -2.12 0.43
C MET A 102 11.81 -2.48 0.52
N ILE A 103 11.45 -3.69 0.15
CA ILE A 103 10.16 -4.29 0.51
C ILE A 103 10.25 -4.80 1.95
N LEU A 104 9.29 -4.41 2.78
CA LEU A 104 9.13 -4.85 4.16
C LEU A 104 7.87 -5.70 4.24
N ASP A 105 8.04 -7.01 4.28
CA ASP A 105 6.95 -8.00 4.28
C ASP A 105 7.29 -9.17 5.21
N SER A 106 6.28 -9.98 5.57
CA SER A 106 6.49 -11.20 6.33
C SER A 106 7.29 -12.23 5.54
N GLU A 107 7.90 -13.20 6.22
CA GLU A 107 8.60 -14.30 5.57
C GLU A 107 7.68 -15.24 4.78
N GLU A 108 6.39 -15.29 5.13
CA GLU A 108 5.39 -16.05 4.39
C GLU A 108 5.04 -15.37 3.06
N GLY A 109 5.16 -14.03 3.01
CA GLY A 109 5.10 -13.23 1.79
C GLY A 109 6.44 -13.17 1.09
N LYS A 110 6.95 -11.95 0.86
CA LYS A 110 8.21 -11.71 0.13
C LYS A 110 9.43 -11.61 1.05
N GLY A 111 9.24 -11.42 2.35
CA GLY A 111 10.28 -11.07 3.29
C GLY A 111 10.91 -9.70 3.02
N LEU A 112 12.18 -9.55 3.39
CA LEU A 112 12.93 -8.30 3.25
C LEU A 112 13.75 -8.31 1.95
N VAL A 113 13.35 -7.53 0.95
CA VAL A 113 13.92 -7.58 -0.40
C VAL A 113 14.20 -6.20 -0.97
N MET A 114 15.43 -5.95 -1.41
CA MET A 114 15.74 -4.78 -2.26
C MET A 114 15.22 -5.02 -3.68
N THR A 115 14.55 -4.02 -4.25
CA THR A 115 13.97 -4.12 -5.59
C THR A 115 14.26 -2.86 -6.42
N ASP A 116 14.34 -3.05 -7.73
CA ASP A 116 14.49 -2.02 -8.77
C ASP A 116 13.16 -1.70 -9.48
N LYS A 117 12.10 -2.47 -9.18
CA LYS A 117 10.77 -2.34 -9.77
C LYS A 117 10.20 -0.93 -9.63
N ASP A 118 9.81 -0.35 -10.76
CA ASP A 118 9.02 0.88 -10.82
C ASP A 118 7.55 0.57 -11.05
N VAL A 119 6.70 1.36 -10.40
CA VAL A 119 5.28 1.47 -10.77
C VAL A 119 5.13 2.77 -11.55
N THR A 120 4.64 2.67 -12.78
CA THR A 120 4.39 3.82 -13.66
C THR A 120 2.92 3.82 -14.07
N VAL A 121 2.39 4.99 -14.45
CA VAL A 121 1.04 5.09 -15.01
C VAL A 121 0.85 4.11 -16.18
N ASN A 122 1.83 4.03 -17.08
CA ASN A 122 1.78 3.12 -18.22
C ASN A 122 1.78 1.65 -17.81
N SER A 123 2.53 1.25 -16.77
CA SER A 123 2.50 -0.13 -16.29
C SER A 123 1.14 -0.46 -15.68
N ILE A 124 0.54 0.44 -14.90
CA ILE A 124 -0.80 0.26 -14.33
C ILE A 124 -1.84 0.06 -15.44
N ILE A 125 -1.85 0.94 -16.45
CA ILE A 125 -2.79 0.84 -17.58
C ILE A 125 -2.59 -0.46 -18.36
N ASN A 126 -1.34 -0.85 -18.61
CA ASN A 126 -1.04 -2.09 -19.33
C ASN A 126 -1.46 -3.34 -18.54
N GLU A 127 -1.23 -3.37 -17.23
CA GLU A 127 -1.66 -4.46 -16.36
C GLU A 127 -3.19 -4.56 -16.35
N LEU A 128 -3.89 -3.43 -16.15
CA LEU A 128 -5.35 -3.36 -16.18
C LEU A 128 -5.91 -3.80 -17.54
N ALA A 129 -5.29 -3.36 -18.65
CA ALA A 129 -5.72 -3.72 -19.99
C ALA A 129 -5.65 -5.25 -20.24
N ASN A 130 -4.58 -5.89 -19.75
CA ASN A 130 -4.36 -7.32 -19.90
C ASN A 130 -5.04 -8.18 -18.83
N ASP A 131 -5.65 -7.57 -17.81
CA ASP A 131 -6.38 -8.31 -16.78
C ASP A 131 -7.65 -8.93 -17.35
N GLY A 132 -7.67 -10.25 -17.47
CA GLY A 132 -8.81 -11.01 -17.98
C GLY A 132 -9.94 -11.20 -16.97
N ARG A 133 -9.76 -10.77 -15.71
CA ARG A 133 -10.79 -10.88 -14.66
C ARG A 133 -11.83 -9.77 -14.76
N LEU A 134 -11.48 -8.65 -15.39
CA LEU A 134 -12.34 -7.47 -15.51
C LEU A 134 -12.89 -7.34 -16.93
N THR A 135 -14.16 -6.98 -17.02
CA THR A 135 -14.80 -6.51 -18.24
C THR A 135 -14.26 -5.14 -18.66
N VAL A 136 -14.53 -4.73 -19.91
CA VAL A 136 -14.12 -3.39 -20.38
C VAL A 136 -14.77 -2.28 -19.55
N GLU A 137 -16.03 -2.47 -19.14
CA GLU A 137 -16.73 -1.50 -18.28
C GLU A 137 -16.09 -1.40 -16.89
N GLU A 138 -15.79 -2.52 -16.24
CA GLU A 138 -15.11 -2.53 -14.92
C GLU A 138 -13.70 -1.91 -15.00
N LYS A 139 -12.99 -2.08 -16.12
CA LYS A 139 -11.71 -1.40 -16.37
C LYS A 139 -11.90 0.12 -16.51
N CYS A 140 -12.92 0.55 -17.23
CA CYS A 140 -13.27 1.97 -17.35
C CYS A 140 -13.64 2.58 -15.98
N GLN A 141 -14.45 1.87 -15.18
CA GLN A 141 -14.82 2.28 -13.82
C GLN A 141 -13.60 2.40 -12.90
N SER A 142 -12.67 1.46 -12.98
CA SER A 142 -11.42 1.50 -12.21
C SER A 142 -10.57 2.72 -12.58
N LEU A 143 -10.39 2.98 -13.89
CA LEU A 143 -9.63 4.15 -14.37
C LEU A 143 -10.33 5.47 -14.01
N PHE A 144 -11.66 5.51 -14.09
CA PHE A 144 -12.45 6.67 -13.70
C PHE A 144 -12.21 7.01 -12.22
N ALA A 145 -12.36 6.03 -11.33
CA ALA A 145 -12.15 6.20 -9.90
C ALA A 145 -10.71 6.67 -9.58
N MET A 146 -9.69 6.13 -10.26
CA MET A 146 -8.31 6.58 -10.10
C MET A 146 -8.08 8.01 -10.61
N SER A 147 -8.75 8.40 -11.71
CA SER A 147 -8.61 9.75 -12.29
C SER A 147 -9.41 10.83 -11.57
N TYR A 148 -10.25 10.46 -10.59
CA TYR A 148 -11.16 11.39 -9.92
C TYR A 148 -10.43 12.43 -9.06
N SER A 149 -9.32 12.05 -8.43
CA SER A 149 -8.39 12.98 -7.80
C SER A 149 -7.24 13.26 -8.76
N GLU A 150 -7.35 14.37 -9.51
CA GLU A 150 -6.45 14.74 -10.62
C GLU A 150 -4.94 14.75 -10.27
N ASP A 151 -4.58 14.78 -8.98
CA ASP A 151 -3.19 14.85 -8.50
C ASP A 151 -2.42 13.52 -8.62
N GLU A 152 -3.09 12.37 -8.75
CA GLU A 152 -2.44 11.05 -8.67
C GLU A 152 -2.45 10.24 -9.98
N PHE A 153 -3.51 10.37 -10.79
CA PHE A 153 -3.64 9.63 -12.05
C PHE A 153 -4.11 10.55 -13.19
N PRO A 154 -3.42 10.58 -14.33
CA PRO A 154 -3.72 11.54 -15.39
C PRO A 154 -5.06 11.22 -16.07
N ILE A 155 -5.96 12.19 -16.10
CA ILE A 155 -7.28 12.05 -16.74
C ILE A 155 -7.17 11.76 -18.24
N GLU A 156 -6.09 12.19 -18.90
CA GLU A 156 -5.83 11.87 -20.30
C GLU A 156 -5.66 10.37 -20.55
N ALA A 157 -5.10 9.65 -19.59
CA ALA A 157 -4.97 8.19 -19.68
C ALA A 157 -6.35 7.51 -19.63
N PHE A 158 -7.25 7.98 -18.77
CA PHE A 158 -8.64 7.54 -18.74
C PHE A 158 -9.35 7.88 -20.06
N ASN A 159 -9.26 9.14 -20.51
CA ASN A 159 -9.91 9.63 -21.73
C ASN A 159 -9.47 8.86 -22.99
N ALA A 160 -8.19 8.48 -23.07
CA ALA A 160 -7.63 7.76 -24.21
C ALA A 160 -7.91 6.25 -24.18
N TYR A 161 -8.25 5.69 -23.00
CA TYR A 161 -8.43 4.25 -22.84
C TYR A 161 -9.62 3.72 -23.67
N SER A 162 -9.46 2.52 -24.23
CA SER A 162 -10.48 1.86 -25.05
C SER A 162 -11.02 2.74 -26.19
N ASN A 163 -10.16 3.54 -26.83
CA ASN A 163 -10.53 4.48 -27.90
C ASN A 163 -11.67 5.44 -27.51
N GLY A 164 -11.72 5.89 -26.25
CA GLY A 164 -12.73 6.80 -25.74
C GLY A 164 -14.07 6.13 -25.38
N TYR A 165 -14.18 4.81 -25.44
CA TYR A 165 -15.39 4.09 -25.01
C TYR A 165 -15.78 4.40 -23.56
N CYS A 166 -14.80 4.56 -22.66
CA CYS A 166 -15.08 4.90 -21.27
C CYS A 166 -15.84 6.22 -21.10
N LEU A 167 -15.72 7.16 -22.03
CA LEU A 167 -16.43 8.44 -21.99
C LEU A 167 -17.93 8.31 -22.31
N THR A 168 -18.36 7.14 -22.78
CA THR A 168 -19.77 6.86 -23.11
C THR A 168 -20.54 6.22 -21.96
N LEU A 169 -19.86 5.85 -20.88
CA LEU A 169 -20.45 5.19 -19.72
C LEU A 169 -20.99 6.21 -18.71
N ASP A 170 -21.97 5.77 -17.92
CA ASP A 170 -22.49 6.52 -16.78
C ASP A 170 -21.71 6.14 -15.51
N TYR A 171 -21.21 7.14 -14.79
CA TYR A 171 -20.45 6.97 -13.54
C TYR A 171 -21.17 7.55 -12.32
N SER A 172 -22.45 7.90 -12.45
CA SER A 172 -23.22 8.55 -11.38
C SER A 172 -23.18 7.75 -10.07
N ASP A 173 -23.35 6.42 -10.13
CA ASP A 173 -23.30 5.55 -8.95
C ASP A 173 -21.92 5.56 -8.26
N ILE A 174 -20.84 5.62 -9.06
CA ILE A 174 -19.48 5.68 -8.53
C ILE A 174 -19.24 7.05 -7.86
N LEU A 175 -19.70 8.12 -8.49
CA LEU A 175 -19.61 9.47 -7.93
C LEU A 175 -20.38 9.60 -6.60
N GLU A 176 -21.57 9.02 -6.52
CA GLU A 176 -22.36 8.98 -5.28
C GLU A 176 -21.60 8.23 -4.17
N THR A 177 -20.96 7.11 -4.51
CA THR A 177 -20.16 6.31 -3.57
C THR A 177 -18.89 7.03 -3.11
N MET A 178 -18.24 7.78 -4.00
CA MET A 178 -16.99 8.49 -3.71
C MET A 178 -17.19 9.80 -2.94
N ASN A 179 -18.41 10.36 -2.92
CA ASN A 179 -18.71 11.64 -2.27
C ASN A 179 -19.88 11.53 -1.27
N PRO A 180 -19.74 10.79 -0.15
CA PRO A 180 -20.84 10.52 0.76
C PRO A 180 -21.31 11.75 1.58
N ILE A 181 -20.64 12.91 1.53
CA ILE A 181 -20.89 14.03 2.46
C ILE A 181 -21.96 15.03 1.97
N LEU A 182 -22.47 14.93 0.75
CA LEU A 182 -23.53 15.86 0.28
C LEU A 182 -24.96 15.48 0.70
N GLY A 183 -25.14 14.44 1.54
CA GLY A 183 -26.46 13.94 1.95
C GLY A 183 -26.85 14.17 3.42
N GLU A 184 -25.98 14.71 4.28
CA GLU A 184 -26.23 14.81 5.74
C GLU A 184 -26.07 16.21 6.36
N ASP A 185 -25.88 17.28 5.57
CA ASP A 185 -25.56 18.63 6.10
C ASP A 185 -26.72 19.66 6.06
N ASP A 186 -27.97 19.26 5.82
CA ASP A 186 -29.12 20.21 5.74
C ASP A 186 -30.18 20.09 6.86
N ASP A 187 -29.98 19.26 7.90
CA ASP A 187 -31.00 19.03 8.95
C ASP A 187 -30.49 19.17 10.40
N GLN A 188 -29.54 20.06 10.68
CA GLN A 188 -29.27 20.51 12.07
C GLN A 188 -29.04 22.01 12.18
N ASP A 189 -30.11 22.77 11.94
CA ASP A 189 -30.27 24.10 12.53
C ASP A 189 -31.63 24.13 13.27
N SER A 190 -31.63 23.81 14.57
CA SER A 190 -32.70 24.09 15.56
C SER A 190 -32.17 24.05 16.98
#